data_AF-A0A949KW74-F1
#
_entry.id   AF-A0A949KW74-F1
#
_cell.length_a   1.000
_cell.length_b   1.000
_cell.length_c   1.000
_cell.angle_alpha   90.00
_cell.angle_beta   90.00
_cell.angle_gamma   90.00
#
_symmetry.space_group_name_H-M   'P 1'
#
loop_
_entity.id
_entity.type
_entity.pdbx_description
1 polymer ?
#
loop_
_entity_poly.entity_id
_entity_poly.type
_entity_poly.pdbx_seq_one_letter_code
_entity_poly.pdbx_strand_id
1 'polypeptide(L)' 'MTTIMPGEKNLRNAIAWIEECRRDNPELHKLMAQASTKFDLTPPEELALERFYREEAESR' A
#
# COMPACT_ATOMS: atom_id res chain seq x y z
N MET A 1 -20.93 -12.33 5.02
CA MET A 1 -19.86 -12.16 6.02
C MET A 1 -18.59 -12.75 5.44
N THR A 2 -17.80 -11.93 4.76
CA THR A 2 -16.50 -12.35 4.23
C THR A 2 -15.50 -12.28 5.36
N THR A 3 -14.94 -13.44 5.74
CA THR A 3 -13.87 -13.53 6.73
C THR A 3 -12.61 -12.91 6.12
N ILE A 4 -12.48 -11.59 6.25
CA ILE A 4 -11.30 -10.87 5.81
C ILE A 4 -10.16 -11.33 6.71
N MET A 5 -9.19 -12.01 6.10
CA MET A 5 -8.03 -12.55 6.79
C MET A 5 -7.22 -11.39 7.39
N PRO A 6 -6.56 -11.56 8.54
CA PRO A 6 -5.87 -10.46 9.23
C PRO A 6 -4.79 -9.76 8.38
N GLY A 7 -4.19 -10.43 7.39
CA GLY A 7 -3.27 -9.78 6.44
C GLY A 7 -3.96 -8.70 5.60
N GLU A 8 -5.13 -9.00 5.04
CA GLU A 8 -5.89 -8.06 4.22
C GLU A 8 -6.30 -6.76 4.97
N LYS A 9 -6.40 -6.80 6.30
CA LYS A 9 -6.68 -5.60 7.11
C LYS A 9 -5.50 -4.64 7.13
N ASN A 10 -4.29 -5.13 7.32
CA ASN A 10 -3.09 -4.30 7.34
C ASN A 10 -2.83 -3.73 5.95
N LEU A 11 -2.94 -4.56 4.91
CA LEU A 11 -2.86 -4.12 3.51
C LEU A 11 -3.91 -3.06 3.16
N ARG A 12 -5.19 -3.25 3.54
CA ARG A 12 -6.23 -2.23 3.28
C ARG A 12 -5.97 -0.93 4.02
N ASN A 13 -5.55 -0.99 5.29
CA ASN A 13 -5.25 0.21 6.05
C ASN A 13 -4.03 0.95 5.47
N ALA A 14 -3.01 0.21 5.02
CA ALA A 14 -1.86 0.75 4.30
C ALA A 14 -2.27 1.45 3.00
N ILE A 15 -3.09 0.80 2.16
CA ILE A 15 -3.61 1.39 0.91
C ILE A 15 -4.42 2.64 1.20
N ALA A 16 -5.36 2.61 2.15
CA ALA A 16 -6.18 3.77 2.51
C ALA A 16 -5.31 4.94 2.99
N TRP A 17 -4.27 4.67 3.79
CA TRP A 17 -3.33 5.69 4.25
C TRP A 17 -2.47 6.25 3.11
N ILE A 18 -2.02 5.39 2.20
CA ILE A 18 -1.28 5.80 1.00
C ILE A 18 -2.16 6.66 0.10
N GLU A 19 -3.44 6.33 -0.10
CA GLU A 19 -4.36 7.15 -0.89
C GLU A 19 -4.63 8.52 -0.26
N GLU A 20 -4.73 8.58 1.07
CA GLU A 20 -4.86 9.84 1.80
C GLU A 20 -3.59 10.71 1.64
N CYS A 21 -2.41 10.10 1.79
CA CYS A 21 -1.13 10.79 1.61
C CYS A 21 -0.79 11.09 0.14
N ARG A 22 -1.27 10.30 -0.83
CA ARG A 22 -1.06 10.50 -2.28
C ARG A 22 -1.62 11.84 -2.73
N ARG A 23 -2.62 12.37 -2.03
CA ARG A 23 -3.23 13.67 -2.30
C ARG A 23 -2.31 14.84 -1.98
N ASP A 24 -1.39 14.64 -1.04
CA ASP A 24 -0.47 15.66 -0.52
C ASP A 24 0.97 15.45 -1.02
N ASN A 25 1.35 14.19 -1.29
CA ASN A 25 2.68 13.80 -1.75
C ASN A 25 2.62 12.94 -3.03
N PRO A 26 3.29 13.36 -4.12
CA PRO A 26 3.39 12.54 -5.32
C PRO A 26 4.39 11.37 -5.19
N GLU A 27 5.22 11.34 -4.14
CA GLU A 27 6.24 10.32 -3.94
C GLU A 27 5.69 9.02 -3.34
N LEU A 28 5.04 8.25 -4.20
CA LEU A 28 4.38 7.01 -3.82
C LEU A 28 5.33 5.98 -3.20
N HIS A 29 6.57 5.92 -3.67
CA HIS A 29 7.61 5.02 -3.14
C HIS A 29 7.91 5.29 -1.65
N LYS A 30 7.93 6.56 -1.23
CA LYS A 30 8.11 6.91 0.19
C LYS A 30 6.88 6.58 1.03
N LEU A 31 5.68 6.71 0.44
CA LEU A 31 4.44 6.36 1.14
C LEU A 31 4.34 4.84 1.34
N MET A 32 4.78 4.04 0.37
CA MET A 32 4.84 2.58 0.50
C MET A 32 5.79 2.15 1.61
N ALA A 33 7.02 2.67 1.63
CA ALA A 33 8.00 2.34 2.66
C ALA A 33 7.49 2.73 4.07
N GLN A 34 6.85 3.89 4.19
CA GLN A 34 6.22 4.32 5.44
C GLN A 34 5.03 3.44 5.82
N ALA A 35 4.16 3.09 4.88
CA ALA A 35 3.01 2.23 5.13
C ALA A 35 3.45 0.82 5.52
N SER A 36 4.49 0.27 4.87
CA SER A 36 5.08 -1.01 5.22
C SER A 36 5.58 -1.03 6.66
N THR A 37 6.36 -0.02 7.04
CA THR A 37 6.88 0.12 8.41
C THR A 37 5.75 0.37 9.42
N LYS A 38 4.69 1.09 9.03
CA LYS A 38 3.59 1.51 9.91
C LYS A 38 2.55 0.42 10.15
N PHE A 39 2.29 -0.40 9.14
CA PHE A 39 1.27 -1.45 9.17
C PHE A 39 1.87 -2.86 9.28
N ASP A 40 3.20 -2.98 9.44
CA ASP A 40 3.93 -4.25 9.44
C ASP A 40 3.48 -5.10 8.23
N LEU A 41 3.55 -4.51 7.03
CA LEU A 41 3.22 -5.24 5.81
C LEU A 41 4.20 -6.39 5.67
N THR A 42 3.67 -7.57 5.35
CA THR A 42 4.54 -8.69 5.06
C THR A 42 5.20 -8.50 3.68
N PRO A 43 6.41 -9.05 3.45
CA PRO A 43 7.08 -8.96 2.15
C PRO A 43 6.20 -9.30 0.92
N PRO A 44 5.28 -10.30 0.94
CA PRO A 44 4.37 -10.52 -0.18
C PRO A 44 3.34 -9.40 -0.38
N GLU A 45 2.90 -8.72 0.68
CA GLU A 45 1.97 -7.60 0.62
C GLU A 45 2.65 -6.34 0.08
N GLU A 46 3.88 -6.05 0.51
CA GLU A 46 4.70 -4.98 -0.06
C GLU A 46 4.95 -5.19 -1.55
N LEU A 47 5.33 -6.40 -1.96
CA LEU A 47 5.56 -6.73 -3.37
C LEU A 47 4.29 -6.57 -4.21
N ALA A 48 3.14 -6.98 -3.69
CA ALA A 48 1.85 -6.81 -4.38
C ALA A 48 1.49 -5.34 -4.53
N LEU A 49 1.69 -4.56 -3.46
CA LEU A 49 1.46 -3.12 -3.43
C LEU A 49 2.42 -2.40 -4.40
N GLU A 50 3.72 -2.68 -4.33
CA GLU A 50 4.75 -2.08 -5.18
C GLU A 50 4.47 -2.34 -6.65
N ARG A 51 4.13 -3.59 -7.02
CA ARG A 51 3.76 -3.93 -8.40
C ARG A 51 2.51 -3.20 -8.87
N PHE A 52 1.44 -3.19 -8.06
CA PHE A 52 0.18 -2.55 -8.40
C PHE A 52 0.35 -1.07 -8.74
N TYR A 53 1.08 -0.34 -7.89
CA TYR A 53 1.27 1.09 -8.13
C TYR A 53 2.41 1.42 -9.09
N ARG A 54 3.42 0.56 -9.24
CA ARG A 54 4.44 0.71 -10.28
C ARG A 54 3.82 0.59 -11.67
N GLU A 55 2.91 -0.36 -11.87
CA GLU A 55 2.14 -0.49 -13.11
C GLU A 55 1.23 0.74 -13.34
N GLU A 56 0.59 1.28 -12.29
CA GLU A 56 -0.16 2.56 -12.39
C GLU A 56 0.73 3.76 -12.76
N ALA A 57 1.95 3.83 -12.22
CA ALA A 57 2.87 4.94 -12.43
C ALA A 57 3.56 4.89 -13.81
N GLU A 58 3.91 3.70 -14.30
CA GLU A 58 4.48 3.51 -15.65
C GLU A 58 3.45 3.69 -16.78
N SER A 59 2.15 3.59 -16.48
CA SER A 59 1.07 3.73 -17.46
C SER A 59 0.58 5.18 -17.66
N ARG A 60 1.26 6.19 -17.09
CA ARG A 60 0.84 7.61 -17.15
C ARG A 60 1.79 8.53 -17.91
#